data_AF-A0A835I869-F1
#
_entry.id   AF-A0A835I869-F1
#
_cell.length_a   1.000
_cell.length_b   1.000
_cell.length_c   1.000
_cell.angle_alpha   90.00
_cell.angle_beta   90.00
_cell.angle_gamma   90.00
#
_symmetry.space_group_name_H-M   'P 1'
#
loop_
_entity.id
_entity.type
_entity.pdbx_description
1 polymer ?
#
loop_
_entity_poly.entity_id
_entity_poly.type
_entity_poly.pdbx_seq_one_letter_code
_entity_poly.pdbx_strand_id
1 'polypeptide(L)'
;MHMTCTAPCKCEFCWLCLGSWTDHGRRTGGFYACNRYERAKKDGVYDEEERRREMAKSIIEKYTHYYERWKANDKSMKKAVADLRKMETMHMGKLCDGQGESALQVKFITEAWLQIIECRRVLKWTYAYGYYLPERENTKRQLFEYLQGEAESWLERLHECTEKDLQKYLTAMEPSKEFTEFRVKLSGLTKPTKKYFEDLGQALENDLGEVVLSGACCRTGNAKGSGRNKKTILRGKERGNNLQMRALARKVQG
;
A
#
# COMPACT_ATOMS: atom_id res chain seq x y z
N MET A 1 -15.48 29.67 33.09
CA MET A 1 -14.89 28.31 33.10
C MET A 1 -15.77 27.28 33.79
N HIS A 2 -16.88 27.68 34.40
CA HIS A 2 -17.94 26.77 34.82
C HIS A 2 -18.68 26.21 33.61
N MET A 3 -18.89 24.91 33.56
CA MET A 3 -19.73 24.23 32.56
C MET A 3 -20.75 23.35 33.28
N THR A 4 -21.96 23.30 32.72
CA THR A 4 -23.04 22.44 33.22
C THR A 4 -23.45 21.49 32.10
N CYS A 5 -23.43 20.19 32.38
CA CYS A 5 -23.86 19.19 31.41
C CYS A 5 -25.37 19.34 31.13
N THR A 6 -25.78 19.14 29.89
CA THR A 6 -27.19 19.13 29.50
C THR A 6 -27.94 17.93 30.10
N ALA A 7 -29.27 18.01 30.15
CA ALA A 7 -30.10 16.94 30.68
C ALA A 7 -29.87 15.61 29.92
N PRO A 8 -29.86 14.45 30.60
CA PRO A 8 -30.29 14.24 31.99
C PRO A 8 -29.21 14.45 33.06
N CYS A 9 -27.95 14.69 32.68
CA CYS A 9 -26.79 14.67 33.58
C CYS A 9 -26.75 15.84 34.57
N LYS A 10 -26.92 17.09 34.10
CA LYS A 10 -26.94 18.32 34.92
C LYS A 10 -25.72 18.55 35.83
N CYS A 11 -24.65 17.76 35.74
CA CYS A 11 -23.45 17.94 36.53
C CYS A 11 -22.72 19.25 36.19
N GLU A 12 -22.20 19.90 37.22
CA GLU A 12 -21.44 21.15 37.15
C GLU A 12 -19.95 20.87 37.33
N PHE A 13 -19.11 21.35 36.42
CA PHE A 13 -17.67 21.10 36.43
C PHE A 13 -16.87 22.28 35.89
N CYS A 14 -15.57 22.29 36.19
CA CYS A 14 -14.63 23.26 35.66
C CYS A 14 -14.11 22.80 34.29
N TRP A 15 -14.25 23.63 33.26
CA TRP A 15 -13.81 23.35 31.90
C TRP A 15 -12.30 23.10 31.76
N LEU A 16 -11.47 23.66 32.65
CA LEU A 16 -10.02 23.48 32.57
C LEU A 16 -9.54 22.16 33.16
N CYS A 17 -9.93 21.86 34.41
CA CYS A 17 -9.44 20.67 35.11
C CYS A 17 -10.39 19.48 35.07
N LEU A 18 -11.58 19.64 34.47
CA LEU A 18 -12.67 18.67 34.39
C LEU A 18 -13.17 18.14 35.75
N GLY A 19 -12.76 18.75 36.86
CA GLY A 19 -13.22 18.42 38.21
C GLY A 19 -14.53 19.10 38.58
N SER A 20 -15.19 18.60 39.64
CA SER A 20 -16.45 19.16 40.17
C SER A 20 -16.37 20.66 40.41
N TRP A 21 -17.41 21.39 40.04
CA TRP A 21 -17.48 22.83 40.29
C TRP A 21 -17.59 23.16 41.78
N THR A 22 -18.17 22.27 42.59
CA THR A 22 -18.27 22.41 44.05
C THR A 22 -16.92 22.57 44.74
N ASP A 23 -15.87 22.00 44.14
CA ASP A 23 -14.51 22.02 44.68
C ASP A 23 -13.77 23.32 44.33
N HIS A 24 -14.37 24.18 43.50
CA HIS A 24 -13.80 25.44 43.07
C HIS A 24 -14.25 26.59 43.98
N GLY A 25 -13.30 27.40 44.43
CA GLY A 25 -13.55 28.55 45.29
C GLY A 25 -12.28 29.38 45.52
N ARG A 26 -12.23 30.17 46.59
CA ARG A 26 -11.07 31.03 46.89
C ARG A 26 -9.72 30.28 46.94
N ARG A 27 -9.71 29.02 47.36
CA ARG A 27 -8.50 28.18 47.46
C ARG A 27 -7.96 27.69 46.11
N THR A 28 -8.77 27.69 45.05
CA THR A 28 -8.40 27.18 43.72
C THR A 28 -8.16 28.29 42.71
N GLY A 29 -8.05 29.55 43.12
CA GLY A 29 -7.88 30.70 42.21
C GLY A 29 -9.15 31.54 41.99
N GLY A 30 -10.21 31.28 42.76
CA GLY A 30 -11.49 31.99 42.65
C GLY A 30 -12.36 31.45 41.52
N PHE A 31 -13.36 32.24 41.10
CA PHE A 31 -14.33 31.85 40.06
C PHE A 31 -13.80 32.05 38.63
N TYR A 32 -12.67 32.76 38.48
CA TYR A 32 -12.11 33.17 37.20
C TYR A 32 -10.76 32.52 36.87
N ALA A 33 -10.14 31.76 37.79
CA ALA A 33 -8.88 31.04 37.56
C ALA A 33 -8.89 29.66 38.22
N CYS A 34 -8.11 28.72 37.68
CA CYS A 34 -7.97 27.36 38.21
C CYS A 34 -6.49 27.04 38.52
N ASN A 35 -6.07 27.31 39.74
CA ASN A 35 -4.71 27.04 40.24
C ASN A 35 -4.37 25.53 40.31
N ARG A 36 -5.39 24.66 40.26
CA ARG A 36 -5.19 23.21 40.14
C ARG A 36 -4.78 22.84 38.71
N TYR A 37 -5.46 23.41 37.71
CA TYR A 37 -5.09 23.27 36.31
C TYR A 37 -3.69 23.87 36.04
N GLU A 38 -3.43 25.10 36.51
CA GLU A 38 -2.13 25.75 36.30
C GLU A 38 -0.97 24.97 36.91
N ARG A 39 -1.17 24.32 38.07
CA ARG A 39 -0.18 23.41 38.65
C ARG A 39 0.00 22.15 37.82
N ALA A 40 -1.10 21.44 37.51
CA ALA A 40 -1.03 20.23 36.69
C ALA A 40 -0.44 20.48 35.29
N LYS A 41 -0.65 21.67 34.72
CA LYS A 41 -0.03 22.12 33.46
C LYS A 41 1.47 22.36 33.62
N LYS A 42 1.90 23.03 34.70
CA LYS A 42 3.33 23.21 35.01
C LYS A 42 4.04 21.90 35.36
N ASP A 43 3.32 20.96 35.95
CA ASP A 43 3.81 19.64 36.32
C ASP A 43 3.83 18.66 35.11
N GLY A 44 3.46 19.12 33.90
CA GLY A 44 3.51 18.35 32.66
C GLY A 44 2.45 17.24 32.52
N VAL A 45 1.45 17.20 33.42
CA VAL A 45 0.39 16.17 33.41
C VAL A 45 -0.47 16.28 32.15
N TYR A 46 -0.73 17.51 31.69
CA TYR A 46 -1.47 17.74 30.44
C TYR A 46 -0.65 17.42 29.18
N ASP A 47 0.67 17.61 29.22
CA ASP A 47 1.56 17.24 28.09
C ASP A 47 1.56 15.72 27.87
N GLU A 48 1.50 14.95 28.95
CA GLU A 48 1.40 13.50 28.91
C GLU A 48 0.02 13.02 28.40
N GLU A 49 -1.07 13.69 28.80
CA GLU A 49 -2.41 13.39 28.29
C GLU A 49 -2.56 13.76 26.81
N GLU A 50 -2.03 14.92 26.39
CA GLU A 50 -1.97 15.34 25.00
C GLU A 50 -1.14 14.37 24.16
N ARG A 51 0.05 13.97 24.63
CA ARG A 51 0.89 12.96 23.98
C ARG A 51 0.15 11.63 23.81
N ARG A 52 -0.64 11.18 24.80
CA ARG A 52 -1.47 9.97 24.66
C ARG A 52 -2.54 10.13 23.60
N ARG A 53 -3.21 11.29 23.53
CA ARG A 53 -4.21 11.58 22.49
C ARG A 53 -3.57 11.61 21.11
N GLU A 54 -2.41 12.24 20.96
CA GLU A 54 -1.63 12.29 19.72
C GLU A 54 -1.24 10.88 19.26
N MET A 55 -0.73 10.04 20.18
CA MET A 55 -0.39 8.64 19.86
C MET A 55 -1.61 7.81 19.46
N ALA A 56 -2.73 7.96 20.17
CA ALA A 56 -3.97 7.27 19.82
C ALA A 56 -4.46 7.68 18.41
N LYS A 57 -4.38 8.98 18.09
CA LYS A 57 -4.71 9.52 16.77
C LYS A 57 -3.78 8.96 15.69
N SER A 58 -2.47 8.97 15.92
CA SER A 58 -1.46 8.43 15.00
C SER A 58 -1.67 6.94 14.70
N ILE A 59 -2.04 6.14 15.71
CA ILE A 59 -2.34 4.70 15.52
C ILE A 59 -3.58 4.51 14.63
N ILE A 60 -4.63 5.31 14.85
CA ILE A 60 -5.87 5.24 14.05
C ILE A 60 -5.58 5.67 12.61
N GLU A 61 -4.85 6.77 12.41
CA GLU A 61 -4.44 7.25 11.08
C GLU A 61 -3.62 6.20 10.34
N LYS A 62 -2.62 5.60 11.01
CA LYS A 62 -1.82 4.51 10.45
C LYS A 62 -2.70 3.31 10.06
N TYR A 63 -3.55 2.83 10.96
CA TYR A 63 -4.45 1.72 10.66
C TYR A 63 -5.35 2.03 9.46
N THR A 64 -5.95 3.22 9.44
CA THR A 64 -6.85 3.67 8.37
C THR A 64 -6.11 3.69 7.02
N HIS A 65 -4.92 4.29 6.97
CA HIS A 65 -4.09 4.35 5.76
C HIS A 65 -3.85 2.97 5.13
N TYR A 66 -3.44 2.00 5.94
CA TYR A 66 -3.11 0.64 5.49
C TYR A 66 -4.36 -0.20 5.19
N TYR A 67 -5.39 -0.11 6.03
CA TYR A 67 -6.62 -0.87 5.86
C TYR A 67 -7.40 -0.45 4.62
N GLU A 68 -7.50 0.86 4.35
CA GLU A 68 -8.20 1.35 3.16
C GLU A 68 -7.55 0.86 1.87
N ARG A 69 -6.22 0.85 1.81
CA ARG A 69 -5.45 0.37 0.65
C ARG A 69 -5.50 -1.14 0.48
N TRP A 70 -5.45 -1.88 1.59
CA TRP A 70 -5.73 -3.32 1.60
C TRP A 70 -7.12 -3.63 1.02
N LYS A 71 -8.14 -2.90 1.49
CA LYS A 71 -9.53 -3.08 1.08
C LYS A 71 -9.74 -2.67 -0.37
N ALA A 72 -9.11 -1.58 -0.82
CA ALA A 72 -9.16 -1.11 -2.20
C ALA A 72 -8.56 -2.15 -3.16
N ASN A 73 -7.41 -2.74 -2.81
CA ASN A 73 -6.80 -3.80 -3.61
C ASN A 73 -7.64 -5.08 -3.64
N ASP A 74 -8.26 -5.48 -2.52
CA ASP A 74 -9.20 -6.61 -2.50
C ASP A 74 -10.42 -6.38 -3.41
N LYS A 75 -11.01 -5.17 -3.33
CA LYS A 75 -12.14 -4.78 -4.18
C LYS A 75 -11.73 -4.76 -5.66
N SER A 76 -10.59 -4.15 -5.99
CA SER A 76 -10.08 -4.05 -7.35
C SER A 76 -9.74 -5.43 -7.94
N MET A 77 -9.14 -6.32 -7.14
CA MET A 77 -8.91 -7.73 -7.51
C MET A 77 -10.22 -8.44 -7.87
N LYS A 78 -11.25 -8.33 -7.03
CA LYS A 78 -12.56 -8.95 -7.28
C LYS A 78 -13.23 -8.40 -8.54
N LYS A 79 -13.11 -7.09 -8.79
CA LYS A 79 -13.56 -6.47 -10.04
C LYS A 79 -12.80 -7.05 -11.24
N ALA A 80 -11.47 -7.11 -11.19
CA ALA A 80 -10.65 -7.67 -12.27
C ALA A 80 -10.98 -9.15 -12.57
N VAL A 81 -11.32 -9.96 -11.55
CA VAL A 81 -11.83 -11.33 -11.75
C VAL A 81 -13.16 -11.33 -12.51
N ALA A 82 -14.09 -10.43 -12.16
CA ALA A 82 -15.37 -10.31 -12.85
C ALA A 82 -15.19 -9.83 -14.29
N ASP A 83 -14.30 -8.86 -14.51
CA ASP A 83 -13.98 -8.31 -15.83
C ASP A 83 -13.31 -9.37 -16.72
N LEU A 84 -12.38 -10.17 -16.17
CA LEU A 84 -11.79 -11.32 -16.88
C LEU A 84 -12.87 -12.31 -17.32
N ARG A 85 -13.77 -12.70 -16.42
CA ARG A 85 -14.87 -13.62 -16.76
C ARG A 85 -15.73 -13.05 -17.89
N LYS A 86 -16.10 -11.77 -17.80
CA LYS A 86 -16.86 -11.08 -18.85
C LYS A 86 -16.09 -11.08 -20.17
N MET A 87 -14.79 -10.84 -20.12
CA MET A 87 -13.92 -10.88 -21.30
C MET A 87 -13.93 -12.26 -21.97
N GLU A 88 -13.73 -13.32 -21.20
CA GLU A 88 -13.73 -14.70 -21.70
C GLU A 88 -15.08 -15.12 -22.28
N THR A 89 -16.19 -14.78 -21.63
CA THR A 89 -17.52 -15.26 -22.07
C THR A 89 -18.17 -14.42 -23.16
N MET A 90 -17.96 -13.09 -23.16
CA MET A 90 -18.73 -12.18 -24.02
C MET A 90 -17.90 -11.48 -25.10
N HIS A 91 -16.61 -11.25 -24.84
CA HIS A 91 -15.81 -10.33 -25.65
C HIS A 91 -14.76 -11.05 -26.49
N MET A 92 -14.22 -12.18 -26.03
CA MET A 92 -13.19 -12.91 -26.77
C MET A 92 -13.66 -13.38 -28.15
N GLY A 93 -14.86 -13.98 -28.25
CA GLY A 93 -15.42 -14.38 -29.54
C GLY A 93 -15.59 -13.19 -30.49
N LYS A 94 -16.24 -12.12 -30.01
CA LYS A 94 -16.43 -10.88 -30.78
C LYS A 94 -15.13 -10.26 -31.24
N LEU A 95 -14.10 -10.29 -30.41
CA LEU A 95 -12.78 -9.76 -30.75
C LEU A 95 -12.10 -10.62 -31.82
N CYS A 96 -12.19 -11.95 -31.72
CA CYS A 96 -11.67 -12.86 -32.74
C CYS A 96 -12.37 -12.61 -34.08
N ASP A 97 -13.70 -12.56 -34.09
CA ASP A 97 -14.50 -12.35 -35.30
C ASP A 97 -14.26 -10.96 -35.90
N GLY A 98 -14.29 -9.91 -35.07
CA GLY A 98 -14.16 -8.52 -35.50
C GLY A 98 -12.76 -8.12 -35.95
N GLN A 99 -11.70 -8.76 -35.43
CA GLN A 99 -10.31 -8.50 -35.84
C GLN A 99 -9.76 -9.57 -36.79
N GLY A 100 -10.50 -10.63 -37.08
CA GLY A 100 -10.03 -11.75 -37.91
C GLY A 100 -8.88 -12.54 -37.28
N GLU A 101 -8.81 -12.54 -35.94
CA GLU A 101 -7.72 -13.12 -35.15
C GLU A 101 -8.14 -14.48 -34.58
N SER A 102 -7.21 -15.42 -34.45
CA SER A 102 -7.49 -16.69 -33.81
C SER A 102 -7.58 -16.55 -32.28
N ALA A 103 -8.29 -17.48 -31.63
CA ALA A 103 -8.37 -17.56 -30.16
C ALA A 103 -6.98 -17.61 -29.48
N LEU A 104 -5.95 -18.14 -30.16
CA LEU A 104 -4.57 -18.14 -29.67
C LEU A 104 -3.94 -16.75 -29.71
N GLN A 105 -4.25 -15.94 -30.72
CA GLN A 105 -3.65 -14.62 -30.91
C GLN A 105 -4.18 -13.58 -29.93
N VAL A 106 -5.35 -13.81 -29.32
CA VAL A 106 -5.95 -12.92 -28.29
C VAL A 106 -5.61 -13.31 -26.85
N LYS A 107 -4.91 -14.44 -26.62
CA LYS A 107 -4.56 -14.93 -25.27
C LYS A 107 -3.80 -13.93 -24.39
N PHE A 108 -3.03 -13.03 -25.00
CA PHE A 108 -2.27 -12.00 -24.28
C PHE A 108 -3.16 -11.10 -23.41
N ILE A 109 -4.44 -10.93 -23.77
CA ILE A 109 -5.42 -10.17 -22.97
C ILE A 109 -5.78 -10.92 -21.70
N THR A 110 -6.03 -12.24 -21.79
CA THR A 110 -6.25 -13.09 -20.62
C THR A 110 -5.03 -13.10 -19.70
N GLU A 111 -3.83 -13.20 -20.27
CA GLU A 111 -2.58 -13.12 -19.51
C GLU A 111 -2.43 -11.79 -18.75
N ALA A 112 -2.77 -10.66 -19.39
CA ALA A 112 -2.75 -9.35 -18.75
C ALA A 112 -3.73 -9.27 -17.56
N TRP A 113 -4.97 -9.74 -17.73
CA TRP A 113 -5.96 -9.78 -16.65
C TRP A 113 -5.54 -10.67 -15.48
N LEU A 114 -5.02 -11.87 -15.76
CA LEU A 114 -4.50 -12.75 -14.72
C LEU A 114 -3.34 -12.09 -13.96
N GLN A 115 -2.46 -11.39 -14.68
CA GLN A 115 -1.37 -10.65 -14.06
C GLN A 115 -1.89 -9.52 -13.16
N ILE A 116 -2.90 -8.75 -13.62
CA ILE A 116 -3.53 -7.70 -12.80
C ILE A 116 -4.11 -8.29 -11.51
N ILE A 117 -4.84 -9.41 -11.59
CA ILE A 117 -5.45 -10.09 -10.44
C ILE A 117 -4.38 -10.49 -9.41
N GLU A 118 -3.30 -11.14 -9.86
CA GLU A 118 -2.22 -11.54 -8.95
C GLU A 118 -1.47 -10.34 -8.38
N CYS A 119 -1.21 -9.29 -9.16
CA CYS A 119 -0.61 -8.07 -8.67
C CYS A 119 -1.45 -7.39 -7.58
N ARG A 120 -2.78 -7.27 -7.77
CA ARG A 120 -3.69 -6.74 -6.75
C ARG A 120 -3.69 -7.58 -5.48
N ARG A 121 -3.63 -8.91 -5.62
CA ARG A 121 -3.49 -9.82 -4.49
C ARG A 121 -2.18 -9.59 -3.73
N VAL A 122 -1.07 -9.40 -4.43
CA VAL A 122 0.24 -9.09 -3.81
C VAL A 122 0.16 -7.76 -3.07
N LEU A 123 -0.31 -6.68 -3.72
CA LEU A 123 -0.43 -5.35 -3.10
C LEU A 123 -1.28 -5.36 -1.84
N LYS A 124 -2.40 -6.09 -1.85
CA LYS A 124 -3.23 -6.29 -0.66
C LYS A 124 -2.37 -6.77 0.52
N TRP A 125 -1.50 -7.75 0.32
CA TRP A 125 -0.65 -8.28 1.39
C TRP A 125 0.58 -7.42 1.68
N THR A 126 1.09 -6.63 0.73
CA THR A 126 2.17 -5.69 1.00
C THR A 126 1.71 -4.58 1.93
N TYR A 127 0.46 -4.13 1.85
CA TYR A 127 -0.10 -3.18 2.83
C TYR A 127 -0.23 -3.78 4.23
N ALA A 128 -0.54 -5.07 4.34
CA ALA A 128 -0.50 -5.75 5.64
C ALA A 128 0.94 -5.82 6.18
N TYR A 129 1.92 -6.14 5.33
CA TYR A 129 3.34 -6.15 5.69
C TYR A 129 3.82 -4.75 6.15
N GLY A 130 3.53 -3.70 5.38
CA GLY A 130 3.93 -2.33 5.69
C GLY A 130 3.36 -1.81 7.02
N TYR A 131 2.15 -2.21 7.39
CA TYR A 131 1.55 -1.87 8.68
C TYR A 131 2.40 -2.36 9.87
N TYR A 132 2.90 -3.59 9.77
CA TYR A 132 3.71 -4.23 10.81
C TYR A 132 5.21 -3.90 10.71
N LEU A 133 5.66 -3.19 9.67
CA LEU A 133 7.06 -2.81 9.53
C LEU A 133 7.47 -1.80 10.63
N PRO A 134 8.47 -2.12 11.48
CA PRO A 134 8.83 -1.28 12.62
C PRO A 134 9.28 0.14 12.24
N GLU A 135 8.89 1.14 13.03
CA GLU A 135 9.23 2.57 12.81
C GLU A 135 10.70 2.89 12.96
N ARG A 136 11.42 2.10 13.74
CA ARG A 136 12.88 2.20 13.84
C ARG A 136 13.61 1.79 12.56
N GLU A 137 12.98 1.03 11.67
CA GLU A 137 13.60 0.47 10.45
C GLU A 137 13.40 1.40 9.23
N ASN A 138 13.77 2.67 9.37
CA ASN A 138 13.53 3.72 8.37
C ASN A 138 14.07 3.36 6.97
N THR A 139 15.27 2.79 6.87
CA THR A 139 15.86 2.44 5.57
C THR A 139 15.11 1.31 4.88
N LYS A 140 14.66 0.29 5.63
CA LYS A 140 13.82 -0.79 5.09
C LYS A 140 12.49 -0.24 4.61
N ARG A 141 11.88 0.66 5.38
CA ARG A 141 10.63 1.33 5.01
C ARG A 141 10.75 2.10 3.71
N GLN A 142 11.80 2.90 3.55
CA GLN A 142 12.05 3.65 2.32
C GLN A 142 12.22 2.72 1.11
N LEU A 143 12.99 1.64 1.26
CA LEU A 143 13.15 0.64 0.20
C LEU A 143 11.82 -0.04 -0.13
N PHE A 144 11.05 -0.44 0.88
CA PHE A 144 9.73 -1.04 0.72
C PHE A 144 8.77 -0.12 -0.02
N GLU A 145 8.64 1.14 0.41
CA GLU A 145 7.76 2.14 -0.20
C GLU A 145 8.16 2.42 -1.65
N TYR A 146 9.47 2.47 -1.95
CA TYR A 146 9.98 2.61 -3.31
C TYR A 146 9.59 1.42 -4.20
N LEU A 147 9.88 0.19 -3.76
CA LEU A 147 9.55 -1.02 -4.53
C LEU A 147 8.04 -1.18 -4.72
N GLN A 148 7.26 -0.90 -3.67
CA GLN A 148 5.80 -0.91 -3.75
C GLN A 148 5.29 0.14 -4.73
N GLY A 149 5.78 1.37 -4.65
CA GLY A 149 5.36 2.47 -5.53
C GLY A 149 5.65 2.20 -7.01
N GLU A 150 6.82 1.64 -7.32
CA GLU A 150 7.16 1.21 -8.68
C GLU A 150 6.20 0.13 -9.18
N ALA A 151 5.97 -0.91 -8.37
CA ALA A 151 5.05 -2.00 -8.72
C ALA A 151 3.61 -1.49 -8.95
N GLU A 152 3.12 -0.59 -8.09
CA GLU A 152 1.80 0.03 -8.23
C GLU A 152 1.67 0.83 -9.53
N SER A 153 2.66 1.67 -9.84
CA SER A 153 2.68 2.48 -11.06
C SER A 153 2.58 1.61 -12.32
N TRP A 154 3.35 0.53 -12.39
CA TRP A 154 3.29 -0.41 -13.51
C TRP A 154 1.98 -1.20 -13.56
N LEU A 155 1.39 -1.53 -12.41
CA LEU A 155 0.07 -2.16 -12.35
C LEU A 155 -1.03 -1.26 -12.89
N GLU A 156 -1.05 0.03 -12.49
CA GLU A 156 -2.09 0.95 -12.96
C GLU A 156 -1.99 1.17 -14.47
N ARG A 157 -0.78 1.30 -15.02
CA ARG A 157 -0.57 1.40 -16.48
C ARG A 157 -1.05 0.17 -17.24
N LEU A 158 -0.76 -1.02 -16.72
CA LEU A 158 -1.24 -2.29 -17.29
C LEU A 158 -2.78 -2.36 -17.22
N HIS A 159 -3.35 -2.04 -16.07
CA HIS A 159 -4.80 -2.10 -15.85
C HIS A 159 -5.54 -1.11 -16.75
N GLU A 160 -5.06 0.12 -16.85
CA GLU A 160 -5.64 1.15 -17.73
C GLU A 160 -5.59 0.73 -19.20
N CYS A 161 -4.46 0.20 -19.68
CA CYS A 161 -4.35 -0.30 -21.05
C CYS A 161 -5.32 -1.46 -21.31
N THR A 162 -5.48 -2.36 -20.34
CA THR A 162 -6.38 -3.51 -20.46
C THR A 162 -7.85 -3.10 -20.44
N GLU A 163 -8.23 -2.12 -19.61
CA GLU A 163 -9.62 -1.70 -19.46
C GLU A 163 -10.07 -0.69 -20.53
N LYS A 164 -9.25 0.31 -20.84
CA LYS A 164 -9.64 1.43 -21.72
C LYS A 164 -9.23 1.25 -23.17
N ASP A 165 -7.96 0.90 -23.43
CA ASP A 165 -7.49 0.79 -24.82
C ASP A 165 -8.13 -0.39 -25.54
N LEU A 166 -8.42 -1.48 -24.82
CA LEU A 166 -9.10 -2.65 -25.38
C LEU A 166 -10.50 -2.34 -25.93
N GLN A 167 -11.24 -1.41 -25.30
CA GLN A 167 -12.62 -1.10 -25.72
C GLN A 167 -12.71 -0.63 -27.16
N LYS A 168 -11.69 0.09 -27.65
CA LYS A 168 -11.62 0.61 -29.01
C LYS A 168 -11.76 -0.51 -30.06
N TYR A 169 -11.17 -1.66 -29.78
CA TYR A 169 -11.15 -2.82 -30.67
C TYR A 169 -12.37 -3.73 -30.49
N LEU A 170 -13.03 -3.69 -29.33
CA LEU A 170 -14.28 -4.42 -29.10
C LEU A 170 -15.48 -3.78 -29.83
N THR A 171 -15.43 -2.48 -30.08
CA THR A 171 -16.48 -1.73 -30.78
C THR A 171 -16.19 -1.49 -32.26
N ALA A 172 -15.00 -1.86 -32.73
CA ALA A 172 -14.60 -1.66 -34.12
C ALA A 172 -15.40 -2.57 -35.06
N MET A 173 -15.88 -2.00 -36.17
CA MET A 173 -16.65 -2.73 -37.21
C MET A 173 -15.74 -3.47 -38.19
N GLU A 174 -14.47 -3.07 -38.29
CA GLU A 174 -13.48 -3.67 -39.18
C GLU A 174 -12.16 -3.96 -38.43
N PRO A 175 -11.36 -4.94 -38.90
CA PRO A 175 -10.04 -5.23 -38.37
C PRO A 175 -9.12 -4.00 -38.43
N SER A 176 -8.55 -3.61 -37.30
CA SER A 176 -7.65 -2.47 -37.23
C SER A 176 -6.20 -2.92 -37.33
N LYS A 177 -5.41 -2.27 -38.20
CA LYS A 177 -3.96 -2.46 -38.26
C LYS A 177 -3.28 -2.09 -36.93
N GLU A 178 -3.89 -1.20 -36.16
CA GLU A 178 -3.42 -0.79 -34.84
C GLU A 178 -3.61 -1.87 -33.76
N PHE A 179 -4.39 -2.93 -34.02
CA PHE A 179 -4.56 -4.03 -33.07
C PHE A 179 -3.24 -4.76 -32.78
N THR A 180 -2.37 -4.85 -33.79
CA THR A 180 -1.02 -5.41 -33.62
C THR A 180 -0.18 -4.54 -32.68
N GLU A 181 -0.29 -3.22 -32.80
CA GLU A 181 0.40 -2.27 -31.93
C GLU A 181 -0.12 -2.36 -30.49
N PHE A 182 -1.44 -2.46 -30.32
CA PHE A 182 -2.06 -2.72 -29.03
C PHE A 182 -1.55 -4.01 -28.40
N ARG A 183 -1.45 -5.10 -29.16
CA ARG A 183 -0.90 -6.37 -28.68
C ARG A 183 0.54 -6.23 -28.18
N VAL A 184 1.39 -5.53 -28.93
CA VAL A 184 2.77 -5.26 -28.53
C VAL A 184 2.80 -4.40 -27.27
N LYS A 185 1.98 -3.35 -27.20
CA LYS A 185 1.85 -2.47 -26.03
C LYS A 185 1.42 -3.23 -24.78
N LEU A 186 0.33 -3.99 -24.85
CA LEU A 186 -0.21 -4.71 -23.70
C LEU A 186 0.77 -5.77 -23.21
N SER A 187 1.32 -6.57 -24.11
CA SER A 187 2.36 -7.58 -23.78
C SER A 187 3.62 -6.93 -23.20
N GLY A 188 3.98 -5.75 -23.71
CA GLY A 188 5.11 -4.93 -23.25
C GLY A 188 4.90 -4.32 -21.87
N LEU A 189 3.66 -4.16 -21.41
CA LEU A 189 3.34 -3.76 -20.04
C LEU A 189 3.25 -4.98 -19.10
N THR A 190 2.66 -6.08 -19.54
CA THR A 190 2.47 -7.29 -18.71
C THR A 190 3.79 -7.84 -18.17
N LYS A 191 4.83 -7.91 -19.01
CA LYS A 191 6.13 -8.49 -18.62
C LYS A 191 6.87 -7.66 -17.56
N PRO A 192 7.08 -6.34 -17.71
CA PRO A 192 7.65 -5.52 -16.64
C PRO A 192 6.82 -5.57 -15.37
N THR A 193 5.49 -5.42 -15.45
CA THR A 193 4.63 -5.47 -14.26
C THR A 193 4.84 -6.77 -13.49
N LYS A 194 4.85 -7.93 -14.17
CA LYS A 194 5.18 -9.20 -13.53
C LYS A 194 6.52 -9.15 -12.80
N LYS A 195 7.57 -8.67 -13.48
CA LYS A 195 8.92 -8.59 -12.92
C LYS A 195 8.99 -7.71 -11.67
N TYR A 196 8.41 -6.51 -11.68
CA TYR A 196 8.40 -5.63 -10.51
C TYR A 196 7.73 -6.28 -9.29
N PHE A 197 6.67 -7.07 -9.52
CA PHE A 197 6.00 -7.81 -8.46
C PHE A 197 6.79 -9.02 -7.97
N GLU A 198 7.53 -9.70 -8.85
CA GLU A 198 8.46 -10.77 -8.47
C GLU A 198 9.63 -10.21 -7.64
N ASP A 199 10.22 -9.09 -8.08
CA ASP A 199 11.31 -8.39 -7.38
C ASP A 199 10.83 -7.89 -5.99
N LEU A 200 9.63 -7.29 -5.92
CA LEU A 200 9.01 -6.89 -4.65
C LEU A 200 8.76 -8.09 -3.73
N GLY A 201 8.19 -9.18 -4.26
CA GLY A 201 7.95 -10.40 -3.49
C GLY A 201 9.25 -10.98 -2.92
N GLN A 202 10.30 -11.05 -3.73
CA GLN A 202 11.62 -11.54 -3.31
C GLN A 202 12.25 -10.64 -2.23
N ALA A 203 12.15 -9.31 -2.38
CA ALA A 203 12.66 -8.37 -1.39
C ALA A 203 11.94 -8.54 -0.04
N LEU A 204 10.63 -8.75 -0.04
CA LEU A 204 9.84 -9.00 1.17
C LEU A 204 10.15 -10.37 1.80
N GLU A 205 10.34 -11.41 1.01
CA GLU A 205 10.73 -12.74 1.51
C GLU A 205 12.08 -12.71 2.23
N ASN A 206 13.00 -11.88 1.74
CA ASN A 206 14.34 -11.65 2.30
C ASN A 206 14.37 -10.59 3.42
N ASP A 207 13.21 -10.17 3.95
CA ASP A 207 13.10 -9.14 4.99
C ASP A 207 13.85 -7.84 4.64
N LEU A 208 13.85 -7.48 3.34
CA LEU A 208 14.52 -6.29 2.81
C LEU A 208 16.04 -6.27 3.11
N GLY A 209 16.68 -7.45 3.16
CA GLY A 209 18.08 -7.62 3.55
C GLY A 209 19.12 -6.83 2.74
N GLU A 210 18.75 -6.29 1.58
CA GLU A 210 19.59 -5.40 0.75
C GLU A 210 20.08 -4.17 1.51
N VAL A 211 19.28 -3.66 2.46
CA VAL A 211 19.68 -2.51 3.29
C VAL A 211 20.82 -2.84 4.26
N VAL A 212 20.98 -4.10 4.66
CA VAL A 212 22.03 -4.54 5.61
C VAL A 212 23.39 -4.56 4.91
N LEU A 213 23.42 -4.89 3.61
CA LEU A 213 24.65 -4.90 2.81
C LEU A 213 25.17 -3.48 2.55
N SER A 214 24.28 -2.49 2.43
CA SER A 214 24.67 -1.09 2.21
C SER A 214 25.19 -0.41 3.50
N GLY A 215 24.71 -0.82 4.68
CA GLY A 215 25.17 -0.28 5.97
C GLY A 215 26.54 -0.82 6.43
N ALA A 216 26.92 -2.02 5.99
CA ALA A 216 28.22 -2.62 6.32
C ALA A 216 29.40 -1.98 5.57
N CYS A 217 29.16 -1.30 4.44
CA CYS A 217 30.21 -0.66 3.65
C CYS A 217 30.75 0.65 4.27
N CYS A 218 30.04 1.24 5.24
CA CYS A 218 30.40 2.54 5.81
C CYS A 218 31.35 2.48 7.02
N ARG A 219 31.81 1.28 7.43
CA ARG A 219 32.73 1.13 8.57
C ARG A 219 33.95 0.29 8.23
N THR A 220 34.81 0.78 7.34
CA THR A 220 36.27 0.51 7.40
C THR A 220 37.03 1.43 6.46
N GLY A 221 38.00 2.18 7.00
CA GLY A 221 39.35 2.23 6.44
C GLY A 221 39.61 3.13 5.23
N ASN A 222 40.30 4.23 5.51
CA ASN A 222 41.04 5.04 4.56
C ASN A 222 42.07 4.17 3.79
N ALA A 223 41.91 3.99 2.47
CA ALA A 223 43.00 3.54 1.58
C ALA A 223 42.72 3.88 0.11
N LYS A 224 43.72 4.48 -0.54
CA LYS A 224 43.76 4.86 -1.95
C LYS A 224 43.69 3.65 -2.90
N GLY A 225 43.12 3.85 -4.09
CA GLY A 225 43.65 3.24 -5.32
C GLY A 225 42.67 2.52 -6.25
N SER A 226 42.56 3.08 -7.47
CA SER A 226 42.36 2.44 -8.78
C SER A 226 41.05 1.72 -9.13
N GLY A 227 40.51 2.08 -10.29
CA GLY A 227 39.20 1.66 -10.77
C GLY A 227 39.13 0.24 -11.34
N ARG A 228 37.91 -0.30 -11.39
CA ARG A 228 37.48 -1.31 -12.36
C ARG A 228 35.95 -1.47 -12.36
N ASN A 229 35.37 -1.28 -13.54
CA ASN A 229 33.99 -1.67 -13.87
C ASN A 229 33.76 -3.16 -13.57
N LYS A 230 32.67 -3.50 -12.86
CA LYS A 230 32.10 -4.85 -12.87
C LYS A 230 30.58 -4.83 -12.96
N LYS A 231 30.10 -5.22 -14.15
CA LYS A 231 28.77 -5.79 -14.39
C LYS A 231 28.66 -7.14 -13.70
N THR A 232 27.52 -7.42 -13.05
CA THR A 232 27.12 -8.78 -12.65
C THR A 232 25.58 -8.82 -12.71
N ILE A 233 24.94 -9.30 -13.79
CA ILE A 233 24.54 -10.69 -14.09
C ILE A 233 23.87 -11.40 -12.89
N LEU A 234 22.54 -11.40 -12.87
CA LEU A 234 21.73 -12.36 -12.12
C LEU A 234 21.16 -13.39 -13.09
N ARG A 235 21.69 -14.62 -12.99
CA ARG A 235 21.21 -15.82 -13.69
C ARG A 235 20.01 -16.39 -12.95
N GLY A 236 18.99 -16.76 -13.71
CA GLY A 236 17.71 -17.25 -13.21
C GLY A 236 17.74 -18.61 -12.51
N LYS A 237 16.68 -18.84 -11.75
CA LYS A 237 16.20 -20.16 -11.37
C LYS A 237 14.68 -20.14 -11.33
N GLU A 238 14.07 -20.45 -12.48
CA GLU A 238 12.65 -20.74 -12.57
C GLU A 238 12.36 -22.05 -11.82
N ARG A 239 11.39 -22.02 -10.89
CA ARG A 239 10.43 -23.10 -10.54
C ARG A 239 9.72 -22.75 -9.23
N GLY A 240 8.41 -22.49 -9.28
CA GLY A 240 7.53 -22.63 -8.09
C GLY A 240 6.55 -21.49 -7.76
N ASN A 241 6.17 -20.62 -8.69
CA ASN A 241 5.56 -19.31 -8.40
C ASN A 241 4.14 -19.30 -7.75
N ASN A 242 3.49 -20.44 -7.49
CA ASN A 242 2.18 -20.45 -6.80
C ASN A 242 2.27 -20.80 -5.29
N LEU A 243 3.36 -21.45 -4.86
CA LEU A 243 3.56 -21.82 -3.45
C LEU A 243 4.19 -20.67 -2.62
N GLN A 244 4.98 -19.81 -3.25
CA GLN A 244 5.77 -18.76 -2.60
C GLN A 244 4.90 -17.60 -2.07
N MET A 245 3.88 -17.17 -2.82
CA MET A 245 2.94 -16.14 -2.32
C MET A 245 2.06 -16.61 -1.16
N ARG A 246 1.91 -17.93 -0.97
CA ARG A 246 1.26 -18.51 0.23
C ARG A 246 2.16 -18.45 1.47
N ALA A 247 3.47 -18.29 1.31
CA ALA A 247 4.41 -18.18 2.43
C ALA A 247 4.39 -16.78 3.06
N LEU A 248 4.28 -15.72 2.26
CA LEU A 248 4.04 -14.35 2.73
C LEU A 248 2.73 -14.25 3.53
N ALA A 249 1.64 -14.86 3.04
CA ALA A 249 0.38 -14.91 3.77
C ALA A 249 0.46 -15.68 5.10
N ARG A 250 1.32 -16.71 5.19
CA ARG A 250 1.52 -17.48 6.44
C ARG A 250 2.39 -16.74 7.46
N LYS A 251 3.40 -15.97 7.03
CA LYS A 251 4.24 -15.16 7.93
C LYS A 251 3.47 -14.00 8.59
N VAL A 252 2.40 -13.50 7.96
CA VAL A 252 1.56 -12.42 8.49
C VAL A 252 0.45 -12.93 9.44
N GLN A 253 0.17 -14.25 9.44
CA GLN A 253 -0.86 -14.88 10.27
C GLN A 253 -0.33 -15.60 11.53
N GLY A 254 0.99 -15.53 11.77
CA GLY A 254 1.66 -16.19 12.91
C GLY A 254 1.87 -15.25 14.08
#